data_AF-A0A382U8M2-F1
#
_entry.id   AF-A0A382U8M2-F1
#
_cell.length_a   1.000
_cell.length_b   1.000
_cell.length_c   1.000
_cell.angle_alpha   90.00
_cell.angle_beta   90.00
_cell.angle_gamma   90.00
#
_symmetry.space_group_name_H-M   'P 1'
#
loop_
_entity.id
_entity.type
_entity.pdbx_description
1 polymer ?
#
loop_
_entity_poly.entity_id
_entity_poly.type
_entity_poly.pdbx_seq_one_letter_code
_entity_poly.pdbx_strand_id
1 'polypeptide(L)'
;MINIIKSHSWWLIRLACSSFLFSRLIAGHPINIDGQFHDWDNVEIAYSDMEGDGMSADFGNIKITYDMEFLFIYFNFHNGEYLMQDWNAFHLYIDADNNASTGLDFHGIGAELDWTFGQREGVFYINGGSETILQNDLTLRIGPTITSTEFEIAISRESDVLTLNES
;
A
#
# COMPACT_ATOMS: atom_id res chain seq x y z
N MET A 1 -87.06 4.30 -17.45
CA MET A 1 -86.12 3.41 -16.72
C MET A 1 -84.72 3.88 -17.08
N ILE A 2 -84.05 4.67 -16.22
CA ILE A 2 -83.29 4.25 -15.01
C ILE A 2 -82.06 3.42 -15.45
N ASN A 3 -80.81 3.67 -15.03
CA ASN A 3 -80.15 4.73 -14.27
C ASN A 3 -78.65 4.31 -14.19
N ILE A 4 -77.81 5.24 -13.71
CA ILE A 4 -76.57 5.03 -12.96
C ILE A 4 -75.23 5.04 -13.73
N ILE A 5 -74.57 6.17 -13.48
CA ILE A 5 -73.17 6.56 -13.63
C ILE A 5 -72.25 5.66 -12.78
N LYS A 6 -71.06 5.32 -13.30
CA LYS A 6 -69.88 5.12 -12.44
C LYS A 6 -68.65 5.80 -13.05
N SER A 7 -68.28 6.90 -12.43
CA SER A 7 -66.96 7.52 -12.53
C SER A 7 -65.98 6.66 -11.73
N HIS A 8 -64.82 6.34 -12.32
CA HIS A 8 -63.68 5.85 -11.57
C HIS A 8 -62.48 6.74 -11.87
N SER A 9 -62.21 7.67 -10.97
CA SER A 9 -60.95 8.41 -10.91
C SER A 9 -59.83 7.42 -10.58
N TRP A 10 -58.93 7.17 -11.53
CA TRP A 10 -57.68 6.49 -11.25
C TRP A 10 -56.75 7.43 -10.51
N TRP A 11 -56.59 7.18 -9.22
CA TRP A 11 -55.59 7.82 -8.37
C TRP A 11 -54.21 7.53 -8.96
N LEU A 12 -53.52 8.60 -9.37
CA LEU A 12 -52.09 8.56 -9.67
C LEU A 12 -51.34 8.25 -8.37
N ILE A 13 -51.06 6.98 -8.10
CA ILE A 13 -50.03 6.61 -7.13
C ILE A 13 -48.69 6.91 -7.82
N ARG A 14 -48.19 8.13 -7.61
CA ARG A 14 -46.80 8.46 -7.94
C ARG A 14 -45.93 7.74 -6.92
N LEU A 15 -45.52 6.51 -7.25
CA LEU A 15 -44.43 5.84 -6.55
C LEU A 15 -43.16 6.61 -6.90
N ALA A 16 -42.75 7.55 -6.04
CA ALA A 16 -41.43 8.12 -6.12
C ALA A 16 -40.44 7.04 -5.67
N CYS A 17 -39.98 6.22 -6.63
CA CYS A 17 -38.76 5.42 -6.42
C CYS A 17 -37.62 6.42 -6.25
N SER A 18 -37.33 6.79 -5.00
CA SER A 18 -36.09 7.47 -4.66
C SER A 18 -34.97 6.51 -5.02
N SER A 19 -34.23 6.81 -6.08
CA SER A 19 -32.99 6.11 -6.42
C SER A 19 -32.05 6.28 -5.23
N PHE A 20 -31.96 5.26 -4.36
CA PHE A 20 -30.90 5.19 -3.38
C PHE A 20 -29.60 4.99 -4.15
N LEU A 21 -28.87 6.09 -4.36
CA LEU A 21 -27.49 6.05 -4.81
C LEU A 21 -26.66 5.51 -3.64
N PHE A 22 -26.43 4.20 -3.62
CA PHE A 22 -25.44 3.61 -2.73
C PHE A 22 -24.06 3.90 -3.30
N SER A 23 -23.41 4.96 -2.81
CA SER A 23 -21.98 5.17 -3.02
C SER A 23 -21.22 4.17 -2.15
N ARG A 24 -20.45 3.27 -2.76
CA ARG A 24 -19.41 2.52 -2.06
C ARG A 24 -18.32 3.51 -1.66
N LEU A 25 -18.22 3.84 -0.39
CA LEU A 25 -16.98 4.42 0.15
C LEU A 25 -16.00 3.26 0.26
N ILE A 26 -15.03 3.21 -0.66
CA ILE A 26 -13.85 2.37 -0.48
C ILE A 26 -12.97 3.15 0.49
N ALA A 27 -13.13 2.89 1.79
CA ALA A 27 -12.09 3.24 2.75
C ALA A 27 -10.95 2.23 2.56
N GLY A 28 -9.70 2.67 2.66
CA GLY A 28 -8.57 1.75 2.76
C GLY A 28 -8.81 0.77 3.90
N HIS A 29 -8.36 -0.48 3.76
CA HIS A 29 -8.41 -1.44 4.86
C HIS A 29 -7.74 -0.80 6.08
N PRO A 30 -8.35 -0.85 7.28
CA PRO A 30 -7.69 -0.36 8.48
C PRO A 30 -6.53 -1.29 8.80
N ILE A 31 -5.36 -0.99 8.24
CA ILE A 31 -4.11 -1.72 8.48
C ILE A 31 -3.46 -1.20 9.75
N ASN A 32 -3.10 -2.09 10.66
CA ASN A 32 -2.34 -1.77 11.85
C ASN A 32 -0.98 -2.47 11.80
N ILE A 33 0.09 -1.72 11.98
CA ILE A 33 1.44 -2.30 12.04
C ILE A 33 1.68 -2.82 13.47
N ASP A 34 1.28 -4.06 13.73
CA ASP A 34 1.36 -4.72 15.04
C ASP A 34 1.91 -6.15 15.02
N GLY A 35 2.26 -6.66 13.83
CA GLY A 35 2.76 -8.02 13.61
C GLY A 35 1.66 -9.09 13.56
N GLN A 36 0.38 -8.69 13.43
CA GLN A 36 -0.74 -9.57 13.15
C GLN A 36 -1.30 -9.24 11.76
N PHE A 37 -1.58 -10.27 10.95
CA PHE A 37 -1.79 -10.07 9.52
C PHE A 37 -3.25 -10.25 9.06
N HIS A 38 -4.20 -10.34 9.99
CA HIS A 38 -5.60 -10.64 9.67
C HIS A 38 -6.29 -9.53 8.86
N ASP A 39 -5.83 -8.29 9.02
CA ASP A 39 -6.32 -7.10 8.32
C ASP A 39 -5.85 -7.05 6.86
N TRP A 40 -4.80 -7.81 6.53
CA TRP A 40 -4.31 -8.01 5.16
C TRP A 40 -5.09 -9.08 4.37
N ASP A 41 -6.00 -9.83 4.99
CA ASP A 41 -6.75 -10.93 4.33
C ASP A 41 -7.55 -10.47 3.11
N ASN A 42 -8.07 -9.24 3.16
CA ASN A 42 -8.88 -8.65 2.09
C ASN A 42 -8.08 -7.76 1.12
N VAL A 43 -6.77 -7.59 1.36
CA VAL A 43 -5.89 -6.88 0.43
C VAL A 43 -5.41 -7.86 -0.64
N GLU A 44 -5.65 -7.52 -1.90
CA GLU A 44 -5.24 -8.33 -3.04
C GLU A 44 -3.70 -8.43 -3.13
N ILE A 45 -3.23 -9.56 -3.65
CA ILE A 45 -1.81 -9.77 -3.93
C ILE A 45 -1.44 -8.89 -5.13
N ALA A 46 -0.52 -7.96 -4.93
CA ALA A 46 0.00 -7.08 -5.97
C ALA A 46 1.05 -7.80 -6.83
N TYR A 47 1.88 -8.65 -6.21
CA TYR A 47 2.90 -9.45 -6.89
C TYR A 47 3.14 -10.76 -6.12
N SER A 48 3.50 -11.83 -6.83
CA SER A 48 3.83 -13.13 -6.27
C SER A 48 5.07 -13.66 -6.97
N ASP A 49 6.11 -13.94 -6.20
CA ASP A 49 7.38 -14.45 -6.69
C ASP A 49 7.42 -15.99 -6.66
N MET A 50 8.26 -16.60 -7.50
CA MET A 50 8.29 -18.05 -7.66
C MET A 50 9.07 -18.72 -6.52
N GLU A 51 8.47 -19.73 -5.87
CA GLU A 51 9.17 -20.49 -4.83
C GLU A 51 10.43 -21.18 -5.36
N GLY A 52 11.55 -21.00 -4.65
CA GLY A 52 12.81 -21.71 -4.87
C GLY A 52 13.73 -21.11 -5.92
N ASP A 53 13.47 -19.89 -6.41
CA ASP A 53 14.38 -19.17 -7.30
C ASP A 53 15.31 -18.18 -6.56
N GLY A 54 15.00 -17.87 -5.30
CA GLY A 54 15.84 -17.08 -4.40
C GLY A 54 17.07 -17.83 -3.88
N MET A 55 18.25 -17.18 -3.91
CA MET A 55 19.50 -17.75 -3.38
C MET A 55 19.74 -17.50 -1.89
N SER A 56 19.26 -16.37 -1.34
CA SER A 56 19.48 -15.98 0.07
C SER A 56 18.18 -15.92 0.85
N ALA A 57 17.25 -15.10 0.37
CA ALA A 57 15.87 -15.04 0.82
C ALA A 57 14.96 -15.28 -0.38
N ASP A 58 13.95 -16.11 -0.16
CA ASP A 58 13.00 -16.54 -1.16
C ASP A 58 11.69 -15.77 -0.91
N PHE A 59 11.56 -14.60 -1.53
CA PHE A 59 10.39 -13.74 -1.35
C PHE A 59 9.14 -14.42 -1.93
N GLY A 60 7.98 -14.12 -1.35
CA GLY A 60 6.71 -14.69 -1.76
C GLY A 60 5.78 -13.63 -2.31
N ASN A 61 4.69 -13.37 -1.59
CA ASN A 61 3.69 -12.41 -2.00
C ASN A 61 4.02 -11.02 -1.50
N ILE A 62 3.64 -10.02 -2.29
CA ILE A 62 3.59 -8.62 -1.90
C ILE A 62 2.13 -8.17 -2.00
N LYS A 63 1.65 -7.47 -0.97
CA LYS A 63 0.35 -6.78 -0.97
C LYS A 63 0.60 -5.31 -0.67
N ILE A 64 -0.14 -4.42 -1.33
CA ILE A 64 0.03 -2.98 -1.18
C ILE A 64 -1.36 -2.34 -1.06
N THR A 65 -1.51 -1.45 -0.08
CA THR A 65 -2.70 -0.60 0.09
C THR A 65 -2.27 0.74 0.67
N TYR A 66 -3.17 1.71 0.71
CA TYR A 66 -2.88 3.02 1.29
C TYR A 66 -4.14 3.62 1.90
N ASP A 67 -3.94 4.59 2.78
CA ASP A 67 -4.98 5.51 3.23
C ASP A 67 -4.54 6.97 2.99
N MET A 68 -5.15 7.93 3.70
CA MET A 68 -4.80 9.34 3.56
C MET A 68 -3.42 9.68 4.13
N GLU A 69 -2.89 8.88 5.07
CA GLU A 69 -1.68 9.18 5.83
C GLU A 69 -0.51 8.26 5.45
N PHE A 70 -0.77 6.97 5.16
CA PHE A 70 0.27 5.96 4.99
C PHE A 70 0.11 5.15 3.71
N LEU A 71 1.27 4.81 3.12
CA LEU A 71 1.43 3.68 2.22
C LEU A 71 1.74 2.45 3.08
N PHE A 72 1.00 1.37 2.88
CA PHE A 72 1.19 0.10 3.58
C PHE A 72 1.67 -0.96 2.60
N ILE A 73 2.68 -1.73 3.02
CA ILE A 73 3.21 -2.85 2.24
C ILE A 73 3.30 -4.06 3.17
N TYR A 74 2.75 -5.18 2.72
CA TYR A 74 2.96 -6.49 3.29
C TYR A 74 3.81 -7.32 2.35
N PHE A 75 4.68 -8.15 2.91
CA PHE A 75 5.36 -9.19 2.15
C PHE A 75 5.70 -10.39 3.02
N ASN A 76 5.82 -11.56 2.38
CA ASN A 76 6.26 -12.78 3.03
C ASN A 76 7.42 -13.43 2.28
N PHE A 77 8.01 -14.43 2.91
CA PHE A 77 8.97 -15.34 2.32
C PHE A 77 8.34 -16.73 2.15
N HIS A 78 8.73 -17.48 1.12
CA HIS A 78 8.32 -18.88 0.95
C HIS A 78 8.96 -19.78 2.01
N ASN A 79 10.18 -19.46 2.42
CA ASN A 79 10.91 -20.20 3.45
C ASN A 79 11.83 -19.29 4.27
N GLY A 80 12.24 -19.79 5.44
CA GLY A 80 13.12 -19.07 6.37
C GLY A 80 12.38 -18.04 7.23
N GLU A 81 13.02 -17.68 8.35
CA GLU A 81 12.60 -16.55 9.17
C GLU A 81 13.74 -15.54 9.21
N TYR A 82 13.40 -14.26 9.11
CA TYR A 82 14.39 -13.19 9.01
C TYR A 82 14.13 -12.13 10.08
N LEU A 83 15.17 -11.48 10.58
CA LEU A 83 15.00 -10.30 11.43
C LEU A 83 15.00 -9.08 10.49
N MET A 84 13.85 -8.42 10.29
CA MET A 84 13.74 -7.40 9.24
C MET A 84 14.74 -6.26 9.40
N GLN A 85 14.97 -5.84 10.63
CA GLN A 85 15.75 -4.65 10.95
C GLN A 85 17.18 -4.97 11.39
N ASP A 86 17.71 -6.17 11.10
CA ASP A 86 19.10 -6.53 11.41
C ASP A 86 19.58 -7.69 10.52
N TRP A 87 20.90 -7.84 10.34
CA TRP A 87 21.53 -9.00 9.68
C TRP A 87 20.99 -9.36 8.28
N ASN A 88 20.52 -8.39 7.52
CA ASN A 88 20.10 -8.58 6.13
C ASN A 88 20.53 -7.39 5.25
N ALA A 89 20.46 -7.60 3.95
CA ALA A 89 20.63 -6.56 2.94
C ALA A 89 19.36 -6.50 2.08
N PHE A 90 18.20 -6.46 2.73
CA PHE A 90 16.93 -6.28 2.03
C PHE A 90 16.74 -4.80 1.72
N HIS A 91 16.38 -4.53 0.47
CA HIS A 91 16.18 -3.19 -0.04
C HIS A 91 14.72 -2.96 -0.39
N LEU A 92 14.23 -1.76 -0.12
CA LEU A 92 13.00 -1.22 -0.68
C LEU A 92 13.35 -0.05 -1.59
N TYR A 93 13.06 -0.22 -2.88
CA TYR A 93 13.20 0.84 -3.89
C TYR A 93 11.83 1.46 -4.19
N ILE A 94 11.72 2.79 -4.15
CA ILE A 94 10.51 3.52 -4.54
C ILE A 94 10.86 4.60 -5.56
N ASP A 95 10.20 4.52 -6.71
CA ASP A 95 10.08 5.60 -7.70
C ASP A 95 8.86 6.44 -7.28
N ALA A 96 9.12 7.63 -6.74
CA ALA A 96 8.11 8.48 -6.12
C ALA A 96 7.53 9.50 -7.10
N ASP A 97 8.26 9.84 -8.16
CA ASP A 97 7.85 10.82 -9.17
C ASP A 97 7.28 10.17 -10.44
N ASN A 98 7.35 8.84 -10.53
CA ASN A 98 6.96 8.01 -11.67
C ASN A 98 7.72 8.40 -12.95
N ASN A 99 9.01 8.73 -12.82
CA ASN A 99 9.91 9.06 -13.91
C ASN A 99 11.17 8.20 -13.87
N ALA A 100 11.21 7.16 -14.69
CA ALA A 100 12.37 6.26 -14.76
C ALA A 100 13.71 6.90 -15.19
N SER A 101 13.75 8.20 -15.51
CA SER A 101 14.98 8.94 -15.85
C SER A 101 15.56 9.77 -14.69
N THR A 102 14.92 9.79 -13.52
CA THR A 102 15.39 10.42 -12.29
C THR A 102 15.85 9.37 -11.28
N GLY A 103 16.25 9.80 -10.08
CA GLY A 103 16.66 8.89 -9.02
C GLY A 103 17.85 7.98 -9.37
N LEU A 104 17.88 6.83 -8.71
CA LEU A 104 18.78 5.72 -8.98
C LEU A 104 18.18 4.80 -10.05
N ASP A 105 18.89 4.59 -11.16
CA ASP A 105 18.51 3.56 -12.15
C ASP A 105 18.62 2.16 -11.52
N PHE A 106 17.48 1.52 -11.33
CA PHE A 106 17.40 0.19 -10.76
C PHE A 106 16.34 -0.63 -11.49
N HIS A 107 16.76 -1.64 -12.24
CA HIS A 107 15.86 -2.57 -12.96
C HIS A 107 14.76 -1.88 -13.80
N GLY A 108 15.04 -0.70 -14.35
CA GLY A 108 14.13 0.03 -15.23
C GLY A 108 13.21 1.03 -14.52
N ILE A 109 13.40 1.26 -13.21
CA ILE A 109 12.81 2.39 -12.48
C ILE A 109 13.88 3.42 -12.13
N GLY A 110 13.44 4.66 -11.89
CA GLY A 110 14.24 5.75 -11.35
C GLY A 110 13.90 5.89 -9.88
N ALA A 111 14.60 5.17 -9.00
CA ALA A 111 14.22 5.12 -7.59
C ALA A 111 14.72 6.35 -6.84
N GLU A 112 13.82 7.20 -6.36
CA GLU A 112 14.16 8.26 -5.42
C GLU A 112 14.53 7.69 -4.05
N LEU A 113 13.94 6.59 -3.62
CA LEU A 113 14.28 5.91 -2.36
C LEU A 113 15.03 4.60 -2.62
N ASP A 114 16.16 4.40 -1.94
CA ASP A 114 16.74 3.09 -1.62
C ASP A 114 16.80 2.95 -0.09
N TRP A 115 15.96 2.11 0.50
CA TRP A 115 15.97 1.84 1.94
C TRP A 115 16.54 0.46 2.25
N THR A 116 17.59 0.38 3.08
CA THR A 116 18.19 -0.89 3.51
C THR A 116 17.71 -1.26 4.92
N PHE A 117 16.85 -2.29 5.02
CA PHE A 117 16.20 -2.62 6.29
C PHE A 117 17.19 -3.06 7.38
N GLY A 118 18.16 -3.94 7.04
CA GLY A 118 19.15 -4.42 8.00
C GLY A 118 20.10 -3.34 8.54
N GLN A 119 20.27 -2.23 7.81
CA GLN A 119 21.10 -1.10 8.23
C GLN A 119 20.29 0.02 8.91
N ARG A 120 18.95 0.01 8.74
CA ARG A 120 18.04 1.06 9.23
C ARG A 120 18.39 2.46 8.70
N GLU A 121 18.94 2.49 7.50
CA GLU A 121 19.30 3.70 6.79
C GLU A 121 18.92 3.55 5.31
N GLY A 122 18.76 4.67 4.64
CA GLY A 122 18.50 4.70 3.21
C GLY A 122 19.20 5.86 2.52
N VAL A 123 19.00 5.92 1.21
CA VAL A 123 19.49 6.96 0.33
C VAL A 123 18.30 7.57 -0.40
N PHE A 124 18.21 8.90 -0.36
CA PHE A 124 17.26 9.70 -1.13
C PHE A 124 17.96 10.33 -2.32
N TYR A 125 17.60 9.96 -3.53
CA TYR A 125 18.16 10.47 -4.78
C TYR A 125 17.28 11.59 -5.33
N ILE A 126 17.80 12.81 -5.41
CA ILE A 126 17.05 13.97 -5.89
C ILE A 126 17.97 14.94 -6.63
N ASN A 127 17.48 15.59 -7.68
CA ASN A 127 18.19 16.62 -8.45
C ASN A 127 19.60 16.19 -8.94
N GLY A 128 19.79 14.89 -9.22
CA GLY A 128 21.07 14.32 -9.64
C GLY A 128 22.12 14.16 -8.53
N GLY A 129 21.74 14.40 -7.27
CA GLY A 129 22.52 14.10 -6.07
C GLY A 129 21.87 13.03 -5.20
N SER A 130 22.40 12.85 -3.98
CA SER A 130 21.83 11.93 -3.01
C SER A 130 22.08 12.38 -1.58
N GLU A 131 21.15 12.06 -0.68
CA GLU A 131 21.24 12.31 0.75
C GLU A 131 21.00 11.02 1.54
N THR A 132 21.66 10.87 2.69
CA THR A 132 21.35 9.76 3.61
C THR A 132 20.11 10.10 4.41
N ILE A 133 19.18 9.15 4.50
CA ILE A 133 17.97 9.27 5.31
C ILE A 133 17.94 8.21 6.40
N LEU A 134 17.32 8.57 7.52
CA LEU A 134 17.12 7.71 8.67
C LEU A 134 15.64 7.34 8.80
N GLN A 135 15.35 6.38 9.68
CA GLN A 135 14.01 5.82 9.81
C GLN A 135 12.93 6.88 10.15
N ASN A 136 13.30 7.92 10.91
CA ASN A 136 12.39 9.01 11.27
C ASN A 136 12.05 9.91 10.08
N ASP A 137 12.95 10.05 9.10
CA ASP A 137 12.73 10.87 7.92
C ASP A 137 11.65 10.25 7.01
N LEU A 138 11.54 8.92 7.01
CA LEU A 138 10.47 8.18 6.34
C LEU A 138 9.19 8.02 7.19
N THR A 139 9.26 8.31 8.49
CA THR A 139 8.22 7.92 9.46
C THR A 139 7.85 6.43 9.32
N LEU A 140 8.88 5.59 9.19
CA LEU A 140 8.74 4.17 8.85
C LEU A 140 8.40 3.33 10.07
N ARG A 141 7.29 2.59 9.98
CA ARG A 141 6.84 1.58 10.96
C ARG A 141 6.99 0.19 10.35
N ILE A 142 7.42 -0.78 11.14
CA ILE A 142 7.67 -2.16 10.69
C ILE A 142 7.20 -3.13 11.77
N GLY A 143 6.53 -4.19 11.36
CA GLY A 143 6.13 -5.31 12.21
C GLY A 143 6.35 -6.67 11.51
N PRO A 144 6.61 -7.75 12.28
CA PRO A 144 7.00 -7.75 13.69
C PRO A 144 8.46 -7.29 13.87
N THR A 145 8.86 -7.04 15.13
CA THR A 145 10.23 -6.62 15.49
C THR A 145 11.18 -7.78 15.81
N ILE A 146 10.72 -9.02 15.66
CA ILE A 146 11.46 -10.26 15.85
C ILE A 146 11.64 -10.99 14.51
N THR A 147 12.23 -12.18 14.54
CA THR A 147 12.26 -13.05 13.36
C THR A 147 10.85 -13.47 12.96
N SER A 148 10.57 -13.47 11.65
CA SER A 148 9.27 -13.87 11.09
C SER A 148 9.41 -14.30 9.63
N THR A 149 8.39 -15.01 9.13
CA THR A 149 8.22 -15.39 7.72
C THR A 149 7.47 -14.32 6.92
N GLU A 150 6.83 -13.36 7.59
CA GLU A 150 6.02 -12.29 7.00
C GLU A 150 6.16 -10.99 7.77
N PHE A 151 6.03 -9.89 7.05
CA PHE A 151 6.27 -8.53 7.53
C PHE A 151 5.27 -7.56 6.92
N GLU A 152 5.06 -6.48 7.66
CA GLU A 152 4.27 -5.35 7.26
C GLU A 152 5.01 -4.06 7.59
N ILE A 153 4.85 -3.08 6.71
CA ILE A 153 5.45 -1.76 6.87
C ILE A 153 4.44 -0.68 6.54
N ALA A 154 4.59 0.47 7.19
CA ALA A 154 3.90 1.70 6.86
C ALA A 154 4.90 2.84 6.70
N ILE A 155 4.77 3.59 5.59
CA ILE A 155 5.56 4.79 5.30
C ILE A 155 4.61 5.97 5.19
N SER A 156 4.93 7.07 5.87
CA SER A 156 4.11 8.28 5.76
C SER A 156 4.14 8.80 4.33
N ARG A 157 2.96 9.06 3.77
CA ARG A 157 2.82 9.68 2.45
C ARG A 157 3.28 11.15 2.43
N GLU A 158 3.44 11.74 3.61
CA GLU A 158 3.96 13.09 3.81
C GLU A 158 5.47 13.08 4.14
N SER A 159 6.15 11.93 4.01
CA SER A 159 7.61 11.91 4.12
C SER A 159 8.22 12.66 2.93
N ASP A 160 9.25 13.46 3.19
CA ASP A 160 9.89 14.33 2.18
C ASP A 160 10.35 13.56 0.94
N VAL A 161 10.76 12.31 1.14
CA VAL A 161 11.21 11.39 0.09
C VAL A 161 10.07 10.98 -0.86
N LEU A 162 8.82 10.93 -0.37
CA LEU A 162 7.65 10.53 -1.15
C LEU A 162 6.85 11.72 -1.71
N THR A 163 7.01 12.92 -1.16
CA THR A 163 6.36 14.15 -1.66
C THR A 163 7.26 14.96 -2.59
N LEU A 164 8.57 14.68 -2.57
CA LEU A 164 9.61 15.27 -3.42
C LEU A 164 9.76 16.78 -3.30
N ASN A 165 9.10 17.39 -2.30
CA ASN A 165 9.07 18.83 -1.99
C ASN A 165 9.59 19.68 -3.15
N GLU A 166 8.78 19.86 -4.21
CA GLU A 166 9.15 20.73 -5.33
C GLU A 166 9.43 22.14 -4.78
N SER A 167 10.72 22.47 -4.64
CA SER A 167 11.18 23.82 -4.30
C SER A 167 11.30 24.68 -5.55
#